data_AF-A0A6V7URL7-F1
#
_entry.id   AF-A0A6V7URL7-F1
#
_cell.length_a   1.000
_cell.length_b   1.000
_cell.length_c   1.000
_cell.angle_alpha   90.00
_cell.angle_beta   90.00
_cell.angle_gamma   90.00
#
_symmetry.space_group_name_H-M   'P 1'
#
loop_
_entity.id
_entity.type
_entity.pdbx_description
1 polymer ?
#
loop_
_entity_poly.entity_id
_entity_poly.type
_entity_poly.pdbx_seq_one_letter_code
_entity_poly.pdbx_strand_id
1 'polypeptide(L)'
;MSFEYAKALSEYEHKGRVGLPEKVDSDRILTNKCTSLVQMLCSSECCVVLTGAGISTAAGIPDFRGPNGVWTLERQKRQMPEGVSFEHATPTFSHFALTELEKCGKIKFLITQNVDGLHSLSGFPIERLAELHGNIFVEKCGKCKRKYFRDSPIPSVGLKPTGRQCENAECNGDLHDTTLDWEDKLPEPDYQIAQEFVRKCDLFLCLGTTLQIKPVGDMPLVCKRNGGKFVTINLQKTLHERKADLIINAKLDNVFWRVCNSLGLQLSPNLMVKNESNNNNLNLLKNPPIFTKSEIEEFDKEIKKELNFREGKKRKNASSNKKMAKNNIKKVNNNDN
;
A
#
# COMPACT_ATOMS: atom_id res chain seq x y z
N MET A 1 -3.87 18.28 -6.54
CA MET A 1 -4.15 16.95 -7.11
C MET A 1 -2.84 16.17 -7.29
N SER A 2 -2.88 14.84 -7.39
CA SER A 2 -1.65 14.03 -7.58
C SER A 2 -0.90 14.34 -8.90
N PHE A 3 -1.60 14.82 -9.92
CA PHE A 3 -0.99 15.33 -11.15
C PHE A 3 -0.19 16.62 -10.95
N GLU A 4 -0.63 17.53 -10.08
CA GLU A 4 0.11 18.76 -9.77
C GLU A 4 1.39 18.45 -9.01
N TYR A 5 1.30 17.53 -8.03
CA TYR A 5 2.48 16.97 -7.37
C TYR A 5 3.44 16.34 -8.39
N ALA A 6 2.92 15.53 -9.30
CA ALA A 6 3.74 14.89 -10.33
C ALA A 6 4.45 15.87 -11.27
N LYS A 7 3.80 16.99 -11.61
CA LYS A 7 4.38 18.08 -12.41
C LYS A 7 5.45 18.88 -11.67
N ALA A 8 5.39 18.93 -10.34
CA ALA A 8 6.36 19.66 -9.53
C ALA A 8 7.68 18.89 -9.32
N LEU A 9 7.70 17.59 -9.62
CA LEU A 9 8.90 16.76 -9.61
C LEU A 9 9.82 17.07 -10.78
N SER A 10 11.12 16.82 -10.61
CA SER A 10 12.07 16.85 -11.72
C SER A 10 11.70 15.81 -12.79
N GLU A 11 12.11 16.08 -14.04
CA GLU A 11 12.01 15.10 -15.11
C GLU A 11 12.78 13.83 -14.76
N TYR A 12 12.17 12.67 -15.00
CA TYR A 12 12.78 11.38 -14.66
C TYR A 12 12.29 10.30 -15.60
N GLU A 13 13.21 9.68 -16.34
CA GLU A 13 12.87 8.73 -17.41
C GLU A 13 12.30 7.42 -16.84
N HIS A 14 12.80 6.95 -15.69
CA HIS A 14 12.50 5.63 -15.17
C HIS A 14 11.31 5.61 -14.19
N LYS A 15 10.09 5.83 -14.69
CA LYS A 15 8.85 5.77 -13.87
C LYS A 15 8.40 4.35 -13.48
N GLY A 16 9.09 3.31 -13.97
CA GLY A 16 8.80 1.90 -13.70
C GLY A 16 7.79 1.28 -14.67
N ARG A 17 7.22 0.11 -14.30
CA ARG A 17 6.16 -0.55 -15.06
C ARG A 17 4.81 0.11 -14.76
N VAL A 18 4.16 0.60 -15.79
CA VAL A 18 2.90 1.35 -15.74
C VAL A 18 1.80 0.61 -16.50
N GLY A 19 0.54 0.83 -16.14
CA GLY A 19 -0.62 0.30 -16.86
C GLY A 19 -0.71 -1.22 -16.90
N LEU A 20 -0.18 -1.93 -15.90
CA LEU A 20 -0.34 -3.38 -15.82
C LEU A 20 -1.83 -3.74 -15.70
N PRO A 21 -2.28 -4.86 -16.29
CA PRO A 21 -3.66 -5.32 -16.14
C PRO A 21 -4.02 -5.52 -14.67
N GLU A 22 -5.25 -5.12 -14.33
CA GLU A 22 -5.83 -5.41 -13.02
C GLU A 22 -6.36 -6.85 -12.97
N LYS A 23 -6.35 -7.41 -11.77
CA LYS A 23 -6.97 -8.69 -11.44
C LYS A 23 -7.92 -8.46 -10.27
N VAL A 24 -9.05 -9.16 -10.31
CA VAL A 24 -10.05 -9.12 -9.25
C VAL A 24 -10.39 -10.56 -8.85
N ASP A 25 -10.25 -10.87 -7.56
CA ASP A 25 -10.71 -12.13 -7.00
C ASP A 25 -12.24 -12.14 -6.97
N SER A 26 -12.88 -13.29 -7.28
CA SER A 26 -14.32 -13.44 -7.13
C SER A 26 -14.73 -13.30 -5.66
N ASP A 27 -15.99 -12.95 -5.39
CA ASP A 27 -16.47 -12.70 -4.02
C ASP A 27 -16.17 -13.86 -3.06
N ARG A 28 -16.40 -15.10 -3.50
CA ARG A 28 -16.06 -16.31 -2.73
C ARG A 28 -14.56 -16.40 -2.40
N ILE A 29 -13.69 -16.15 -3.38
CA ILE A 29 -12.23 -16.19 -3.17
C ILE A 29 -11.79 -15.05 -2.25
N LEU A 30 -12.34 -13.86 -2.46
CA LEU A 30 -12.05 -12.67 -1.67
C LEU A 30 -12.40 -12.89 -0.20
N THR A 31 -13.61 -13.38 0.07
CA THR A 31 -14.07 -13.73 1.41
C THR A 31 -13.10 -14.65 2.12
N ASN A 32 -12.72 -15.78 1.50
CA ASN A 32 -11.82 -16.74 2.14
C ASN A 32 -10.45 -16.13 2.43
N LYS A 33 -9.93 -15.32 1.50
CA LYS A 33 -8.66 -14.62 1.72
C LYS A 33 -8.75 -13.57 2.82
N CYS A 34 -9.88 -12.86 2.94
CA CYS A 34 -10.13 -11.96 4.07
C CYS A 34 -10.16 -12.73 5.39
N THR A 35 -10.74 -13.92 5.43
CA THR A 35 -10.70 -14.79 6.61
C THR A 35 -9.27 -15.19 6.97
N SER A 36 -8.45 -15.60 6.00
CA SER A 36 -7.04 -15.88 6.24
C SER A 36 -6.28 -14.64 6.73
N LEU A 37 -6.58 -13.45 6.19
CA LEU A 37 -5.99 -12.20 6.65
C LEU A 37 -6.38 -11.89 8.11
N VAL A 38 -7.63 -12.11 8.49
CA VAL A 38 -8.11 -11.97 9.88
C VAL A 38 -7.35 -12.93 10.81
N GLN A 39 -7.18 -14.19 10.41
CA GLN A 39 -6.39 -15.16 11.18
C GLN A 39 -4.93 -14.68 11.36
N MET A 40 -4.31 -14.16 10.29
CA MET A 40 -2.95 -13.63 10.34
C MET A 40 -2.85 -12.40 11.25
N LEU A 41 -3.78 -11.46 11.16
CA LEU A 41 -3.88 -10.28 12.04
C LEU A 41 -4.07 -10.67 13.51
N CYS A 42 -4.90 -11.69 13.78
CA CYS A 42 -5.13 -12.15 15.14
C CYS A 42 -3.95 -12.91 15.75
N SER A 43 -3.13 -13.57 14.92
CA SER A 43 -1.98 -14.36 15.38
C SER A 43 -0.68 -13.56 15.44
N SER A 44 -0.64 -12.38 14.82
CA SER A 44 0.54 -11.52 14.75
C SER A 44 0.70 -10.71 16.03
N GLU A 45 1.93 -10.67 16.56
CA GLU A 45 2.31 -9.81 17.68
C GLU A 45 2.73 -8.41 17.19
N CYS A 46 3.36 -8.36 16.01
CA CYS A 46 3.86 -7.13 15.43
C CYS A 46 3.52 -7.04 13.93
N CYS A 47 2.36 -6.47 13.63
CA CYS A 47 1.95 -6.16 12.27
C CYS A 47 2.40 -4.75 11.86
N VAL A 48 3.09 -4.67 10.72
CA VAL A 48 3.48 -3.41 10.07
C VAL A 48 2.75 -3.27 8.74
N VAL A 49 2.31 -2.06 8.43
CA VAL A 49 1.60 -1.75 7.19
C VAL A 49 2.45 -0.85 6.30
N LEU A 50 2.43 -1.11 4.99
CA LEU A 50 2.93 -0.23 3.95
C LEU A 50 1.79 0.15 3.01
N THR A 51 1.47 1.44 2.93
CA THR A 51 0.47 1.96 1.99
C THR A 51 1.10 2.70 0.82
N GLY A 52 0.48 2.56 -0.36
CA GLY A 52 0.72 3.39 -1.53
C GLY A 52 -0.57 3.98 -2.09
N ALA A 53 -0.45 4.67 -3.23
CA ALA A 53 -1.52 5.53 -3.76
C ALA A 53 -2.86 4.81 -4.03
N GLY A 54 -2.84 3.48 -4.19
CA GLY A 54 -4.05 2.69 -4.39
C GLY A 54 -5.08 2.82 -3.25
N ILE A 55 -4.65 3.10 -2.01
CA ILE A 55 -5.56 3.30 -0.86
C ILE A 55 -6.41 4.57 -0.97
N SER A 56 -5.91 5.57 -1.71
CA SER A 56 -6.54 6.90 -1.85
C SER A 56 -7.37 7.03 -3.14
N THR A 57 -7.38 5.99 -3.99
CA THR A 57 -8.14 6.02 -5.26
C THR A 57 -9.65 6.18 -5.07
N ALA A 58 -10.22 5.60 -4.00
CA ALA A 58 -11.63 5.77 -3.65
C ALA A 58 -11.97 7.19 -3.13
N ALA A 59 -10.97 7.96 -2.70
CA ALA A 59 -11.11 9.38 -2.37
C ALA A 59 -11.01 10.30 -3.60
N GLY A 60 -10.93 9.74 -4.81
CA GLY A 60 -10.81 10.50 -6.05
C GLY A 60 -9.40 11.02 -6.33
N ILE A 61 -8.38 10.60 -5.57
CA ILE A 61 -6.97 10.88 -5.86
C ILE A 61 -6.44 9.78 -6.80
N PRO A 62 -6.04 10.11 -8.05
CA PRO A 62 -5.53 9.10 -8.95
C PRO A 62 -4.19 8.54 -8.46
N ASP A 63 -3.98 7.24 -8.67
CA ASP A 63 -2.71 6.60 -8.42
C ASP A 63 -1.66 6.97 -9.48
N PHE A 64 -0.47 6.38 -9.37
CA PHE A 64 0.63 6.67 -10.28
C PHE A 64 0.78 5.69 -11.45
N ARG A 65 0.41 4.41 -11.28
CA ARG A 65 0.80 3.31 -12.20
C ARG A 65 -0.34 2.39 -12.60
N GLY A 66 -1.53 2.62 -12.06
CA GLY A 66 -2.78 1.99 -12.46
C GLY A 66 -3.09 2.21 -13.93
N PRO A 67 -4.14 1.57 -14.48
CA PRO A 67 -4.54 1.76 -15.87
C PRO A 67 -4.74 3.24 -16.27
N ASN A 68 -5.22 4.06 -15.32
CA ASN A 68 -5.39 5.50 -15.46
C ASN A 68 -4.50 6.30 -14.49
N GLY A 69 -3.38 5.71 -14.06
CA GLY A 69 -2.45 6.38 -13.16
C GLY A 69 -1.65 7.48 -13.86
N VAL A 70 -1.12 8.43 -13.08
CA VAL A 70 -0.41 9.62 -13.60
C VAL A 70 0.68 9.26 -14.62
N TRP A 71 1.60 8.35 -14.26
CA TRP A 71 2.69 7.94 -15.15
C TRP A 71 2.22 7.07 -16.32
N THR A 72 1.09 6.37 -16.17
CA THR A 72 0.49 5.61 -17.26
C THR A 72 -0.06 6.55 -18.32
N LEU A 73 -0.81 7.58 -17.92
CA LEU A 73 -1.42 8.54 -18.83
C LEU A 73 -0.37 9.46 -19.47
N GLU A 74 0.65 9.89 -18.72
CA GLU A 74 1.82 10.59 -19.27
C GLU A 74 2.48 9.78 -20.40
N ARG A 75 2.79 8.50 -20.15
CA ARG A 75 3.39 7.62 -21.17
C ARG A 75 2.49 7.42 -22.39
N GLN A 76 1.18 7.41 -22.19
CA GLN A 76 0.18 7.32 -23.26
C GLN A 76 -0.08 8.66 -23.96
N LYS A 77 0.54 9.76 -23.51
CA LYS A 77 0.26 11.14 -23.98
C LYS A 77 -1.22 11.49 -23.89
N ARG A 78 -1.89 11.03 -22.82
CA ARG A 78 -3.30 11.29 -22.55
C ARG A 78 -3.44 12.29 -21.40
N GLN A 79 -4.48 13.12 -21.47
CA GLN A 79 -4.79 14.03 -20.38
C GLN A 79 -5.29 13.27 -19.16
N MET A 80 -4.92 13.76 -17.98
CA MET A 80 -5.48 13.30 -16.72
C MET A 80 -6.94 13.74 -16.64
N PRO A 81 -7.90 12.86 -16.29
CA PRO A 81 -9.24 13.30 -15.94
C PRO A 81 -9.18 14.19 -14.69
N GLU A 82 -10.18 15.07 -14.53
CA GLU A 82 -10.34 15.81 -13.29
C GLU A 82 -10.47 14.84 -12.10
N GLY A 83 -9.73 15.13 -11.04
CA GLY A 83 -9.74 14.38 -9.79
C GLY A 83 -9.99 15.29 -8.62
N VAL A 84 -9.99 14.72 -7.42
CA VAL A 84 -10.15 15.52 -6.19
C VAL A 84 -8.81 16.15 -5.84
N SER A 85 -8.81 17.46 -5.60
CA SER A 85 -7.65 18.16 -5.04
C SER A 85 -7.35 17.65 -3.65
N PHE A 86 -6.08 17.60 -3.26
CA PHE A 86 -5.69 17.06 -1.96
C PHE A 86 -6.38 17.76 -0.77
N GLU A 87 -6.59 19.09 -0.85
CA GLU A 87 -7.29 19.89 0.16
C GLU A 87 -8.74 19.44 0.43
N HIS A 88 -9.41 18.90 -0.60
CA HIS A 88 -10.80 18.46 -0.53
C HIS A 88 -10.95 16.95 -0.40
N ALA A 89 -9.85 16.20 -0.44
CA ALA A 89 -9.88 14.75 -0.33
C ALA A 89 -10.14 14.35 1.13
N THR A 90 -11.00 13.36 1.31
CA THR A 90 -11.30 12.80 2.63
C THR A 90 -10.74 11.39 2.75
N PRO A 91 -10.43 10.93 3.98
CA PRO A 91 -9.92 9.57 4.16
C PRO A 91 -10.93 8.52 3.69
N THR A 92 -10.43 7.49 3.01
CA THR A 92 -11.26 6.35 2.56
C THR A 92 -11.65 5.44 3.72
N PHE A 93 -12.58 4.51 3.50
CA PHE A 93 -12.91 3.49 4.49
C PHE A 93 -11.65 2.76 4.97
N SER A 94 -10.74 2.44 4.05
CA SER A 94 -9.49 1.77 4.38
C SER A 94 -8.60 2.60 5.33
N HIS A 95 -8.54 3.92 5.19
CA HIS A 95 -7.78 4.76 6.13
C HIS A 95 -8.36 4.66 7.54
N PHE A 96 -9.68 4.81 7.69
CA PHE A 96 -10.33 4.67 8.99
C PHE A 96 -10.20 3.25 9.55
N ALA A 97 -10.26 2.22 8.71
CA ALA A 97 -10.07 0.83 9.14
C ALA A 97 -8.66 0.59 9.69
N LEU A 98 -7.63 1.19 9.09
CA LEU A 98 -6.26 1.11 9.60
C LEU A 98 -6.13 1.84 10.95
N THR A 99 -6.78 3.00 11.11
CA THR A 99 -6.85 3.69 12.41
C THR A 99 -7.50 2.79 13.48
N GLU A 100 -8.63 2.14 13.19
CA GLU A 100 -9.29 1.26 14.18
C GLU A 100 -8.50 -0.02 14.47
N LEU A 101 -7.82 -0.58 13.48
CA LEU A 101 -6.92 -1.72 13.66
C LEU A 101 -5.70 -1.37 14.51
N GLU A 102 -5.20 -0.15 14.41
CA GLU A 102 -4.16 0.38 15.29
C GLU A 102 -4.67 0.54 16.73
N LYS A 103 -5.84 1.16 16.92
CA LYS A 103 -6.46 1.36 18.24
C LYS A 103 -6.72 0.06 18.99
N CYS A 104 -7.16 -1.00 18.30
CA CYS A 104 -7.33 -2.32 18.90
C CYS A 104 -6.04 -3.16 18.96
N GLY A 105 -4.89 -2.54 18.68
CA GLY A 105 -3.55 -3.12 18.86
C GLY A 105 -3.13 -4.12 17.80
N LYS A 106 -3.90 -4.27 16.71
CA LYS A 106 -3.61 -5.20 15.60
C LYS A 106 -2.56 -4.66 14.64
N ILE A 107 -2.39 -3.34 14.54
CA ILE A 107 -1.31 -2.70 13.79
C ILE A 107 -0.38 -2.00 14.79
N LYS A 108 0.94 -2.16 14.62
CA LYS A 108 1.95 -1.51 15.48
C LYS A 108 2.58 -0.28 14.84
N PHE A 109 2.68 -0.26 13.51
CA PHE A 109 3.30 0.82 12.78
C PHE A 109 2.79 0.89 11.34
N LEU A 110 2.63 2.11 10.82
CA LEU A 110 2.24 2.37 9.45
C LEU A 110 3.32 3.16 8.73
N ILE A 111 3.70 2.66 7.56
CA ILE A 111 4.63 3.27 6.64
C ILE A 111 3.82 3.68 5.42
N THR A 112 3.94 4.91 4.96
CA THR A 112 3.24 5.37 3.76
C THR A 112 4.21 5.94 2.74
N GLN A 113 3.94 5.61 1.47
CA GLN A 113 4.56 6.23 0.30
C GLN A 113 3.74 7.41 -0.23
N ASN A 114 2.57 7.66 0.36
CA ASN A 114 1.67 8.72 -0.05
C ASN A 114 2.09 10.04 0.57
N VAL A 115 1.86 11.10 -0.19
CA VAL A 115 2.09 12.50 0.22
C VAL A 115 0.78 13.23 0.53
N ASP A 116 -0.36 12.52 0.45
CA ASP A 116 -1.72 13.09 0.48
C ASP A 116 -2.21 13.50 1.88
N GLY A 117 -1.50 13.13 2.95
CA GLY A 117 -1.85 13.46 4.33
C GLY A 117 -3.09 12.74 4.90
N LEU A 118 -3.71 11.81 4.15
CA LEU A 118 -4.99 11.22 4.54
C LEU A 118 -4.91 10.30 5.77
N HIS A 119 -3.74 9.72 6.09
CA HIS A 119 -3.54 8.95 7.33
C HIS A 119 -3.59 9.84 8.57
N SER A 120 -2.92 10.99 8.55
CA SER A 120 -2.97 11.97 9.63
C SER A 120 -4.40 12.51 9.78
N LEU A 121 -5.08 12.79 8.66
CA LEU A 121 -6.47 13.25 8.66
C LEU A 121 -7.47 12.18 9.12
N SER A 122 -7.18 10.88 8.96
CA SER A 122 -8.01 9.78 9.49
C SER A 122 -7.85 9.58 11.00
N GLY A 123 -7.01 10.39 11.65
CA GLY A 123 -6.70 10.26 13.07
C GLY A 123 -5.74 9.12 13.38
N PHE A 124 -4.97 8.63 12.41
CA PHE A 124 -3.90 7.68 12.68
C PHE A 124 -2.80 8.36 13.52
N PRO A 125 -2.31 7.74 14.60
CA PRO A 125 -1.33 8.36 15.49
C PRO A 125 0.00 8.67 14.78
N ILE A 126 0.43 9.93 14.85
CA ILE A 126 1.62 10.44 14.15
C ILE A 126 2.89 9.72 14.64
N GLU A 127 2.96 9.39 15.92
CA GLU A 127 4.09 8.67 16.53
C GLU A 127 4.23 7.20 16.06
N ARG A 128 3.20 6.67 15.38
CA ARG A 128 3.22 5.32 14.77
C ARG A 128 3.17 5.38 13.24
N LEU A 129 3.42 6.56 12.66
CA LEU A 129 3.35 6.81 11.22
C LEU A 129 4.71 7.26 10.68
N ALA A 130 5.15 6.66 9.57
CA ALA A 130 6.31 7.13 8.80
C ALA A 130 5.89 7.53 7.39
N GLU A 131 5.93 8.83 7.10
CA GLU A 131 5.63 9.43 5.79
C GLU A 131 6.91 9.52 4.95
N LEU A 132 7.30 8.40 4.34
CA LEU A 132 8.65 8.26 3.77
C LEU A 132 8.89 9.06 2.50
N HIS A 133 7.85 9.54 1.82
CA HIS A 133 7.99 10.44 0.67
C HIS A 133 7.56 11.89 0.98
N GLY A 134 7.34 12.19 2.27
CA GLY A 134 6.85 13.48 2.73
C GLY A 134 5.33 13.57 2.79
N ASN A 135 4.86 14.77 3.11
CA ASN A 135 3.44 15.12 3.17
C ASN A 135 3.28 16.54 2.64
N ILE A 136 2.41 16.73 1.66
CA ILE A 136 2.24 18.03 0.99
C ILE A 136 1.72 19.12 1.93
N PHE A 137 1.14 18.76 3.07
CA PHE A 137 0.61 19.69 4.08
C PHE A 137 1.63 19.98 5.19
N VAL A 138 2.83 19.41 5.12
CA VAL A 138 3.84 19.50 6.17
C VAL A 138 5.10 20.17 5.68
N GLU A 139 5.52 21.21 6.39
CA GLU A 139 6.83 21.85 6.24
C GLU A 139 7.67 21.64 7.51
N LYS A 140 8.98 21.65 7.34
CA LYS A 140 9.95 21.36 8.40
C LYS A 140 10.98 22.47 8.49
N CYS A 141 11.29 22.91 9.70
CA CYS A 141 12.36 23.88 9.90
C CYS A 141 13.73 23.26 9.59
N GLY A 142 14.53 23.94 8.76
CA GLY A 142 15.88 23.53 8.41
C GLY A 142 16.84 23.48 9.62
N LYS A 143 16.60 24.33 10.64
CA LYS A 143 17.41 24.43 11.86
C LYS A 143 16.95 23.46 12.95
N CYS A 144 15.81 23.73 13.60
CA CYS A 144 15.34 22.96 14.77
C CYS A 144 14.54 21.69 14.43
N LYS A 145 14.32 21.41 13.14
CA LYS A 145 13.60 20.21 12.64
C LYS A 145 12.13 20.08 13.05
N ARG A 146 11.54 21.09 13.71
CA ARG A 146 10.10 21.13 14.02
C ARG A 146 9.28 21.05 12.73
N LYS A 147 8.27 20.16 12.73
CA LYS A 147 7.28 20.01 11.65
C LYS A 147 6.08 20.93 11.94
N TYR A 148 5.51 21.52 10.90
CA TYR A 148 4.31 22.35 10.93
C TYR A 148 3.29 21.78 9.94
N PHE A 149 2.10 21.46 10.44
CA PHE A 149 0.98 20.98 9.64
C PHE A 149 0.13 22.17 9.23
N ARG A 150 -0.21 22.25 7.95
CA ARG A 150 -0.96 23.35 7.33
C ARG A 150 -2.30 22.86 6.79
N ASP A 151 -3.25 23.77 6.71
CA ASP A 151 -4.58 23.47 6.16
C ASP A 151 -4.60 23.44 4.63
N SER A 152 -3.58 24.04 3.98
CA SER A 152 -3.43 24.06 2.53
C SER A 152 -2.11 23.41 2.08
N PRO A 153 -2.08 22.82 0.86
CA PRO A 153 -0.87 22.22 0.32
C PRO A 153 0.27 23.25 0.18
N ILE A 154 1.48 22.82 0.50
CA ILE A 154 2.70 23.59 0.30
C ILE A 154 3.06 23.52 -1.20
N PRO A 155 3.20 24.67 -1.88
CA PRO A 155 3.37 24.72 -3.34
C PRO A 155 4.82 24.47 -3.77
N SER A 156 5.49 23.48 -3.18
CA SER A 156 6.85 23.09 -3.55
C SER A 156 7.10 21.59 -3.32
N VAL A 157 8.09 21.07 -4.04
CA VAL A 157 8.59 19.70 -3.95
C VAL A 157 10.10 19.73 -4.11
N GLY A 158 10.79 18.83 -3.42
CA GLY A 158 12.24 18.68 -3.44
C GLY A 158 12.93 19.40 -2.30
N LEU A 159 12.30 19.39 -1.11
CA LEU A 159 12.85 19.94 0.12
C LEU A 159 13.23 21.43 -0.01
N LYS A 160 12.44 22.20 -0.74
CA LYS A 160 12.72 23.61 -1.07
C LYS A 160 12.22 24.53 0.03
N PRO A 161 12.83 25.71 0.23
CA PRO A 161 12.30 26.74 1.12
C PRO A 161 10.87 27.13 0.73
N THR A 162 9.97 27.20 1.71
CA THR A 162 8.56 27.56 1.49
C THR A 162 8.31 29.07 1.54
N GLY A 163 9.34 29.85 1.88
CA GLY A 163 9.25 31.29 2.12
C GLY A 163 8.75 31.66 3.52
N ARG A 164 8.42 30.69 4.37
CA ARG A 164 8.04 30.91 5.78
C ARG A 164 9.22 30.66 6.72
N GLN A 165 9.15 31.27 7.91
CA GLN A 165 10.12 31.09 8.99
C GLN A 165 9.53 30.28 10.15
N CYS A 166 10.41 29.61 10.88
CA CYS A 166 10.04 28.84 12.07
C CYS A 166 9.36 29.72 13.10
N GLU A 167 8.16 29.32 13.50
CA GLU A 167 7.34 30.00 14.52
C GLU A 167 7.95 29.91 15.93
N ASN A 168 9.03 29.14 16.13
CA ASN A 168 9.82 29.23 17.35
C ASN A 168 10.70 30.50 17.29
N ALA A 169 10.39 31.47 18.15
CA ALA A 169 11.08 32.75 18.26
C ALA A 169 12.59 32.64 18.46
N GLU A 170 13.08 31.58 19.12
CA GLU A 170 14.51 31.36 19.36
C GLU A 170 15.24 30.75 18.15
N CYS A 171 14.51 30.24 17.15
CA CYS A 171 15.08 29.50 16.03
C CYS A 171 15.17 30.37 14.76
N ASN A 172 14.04 30.97 14.39
CA ASN A 172 13.85 31.75 13.16
C ASN A 172 14.53 31.12 11.92
N GLY A 173 14.42 29.80 11.77
CA GLY A 173 15.00 29.06 10.64
C GLY A 173 14.02 28.91 9.50
N ASP A 174 14.52 28.90 8.27
CA ASP A 174 13.67 28.74 7.09
C ASP A 174 12.94 27.40 7.09
N LEU A 175 11.65 27.46 6.79
CA LEU A 175 10.81 26.28 6.61
C LEU A 175 10.98 25.74 5.19
N HIS A 176 11.04 24.43 5.08
CA HIS A 176 11.18 23.71 3.81
C HIS A 176 10.02 22.73 3.66
N ASP A 177 9.58 22.45 2.43
CA ASP A 177 8.64 21.35 2.21
C ASP A 177 9.26 20.00 2.62
N THR A 178 8.40 18.99 2.78
CA THR A 178 8.86 17.63 3.14
C THR A 178 8.75 16.64 2.00
N THR A 179 8.18 17.04 0.87
CA THR A 179 7.93 16.20 -0.30
C THR A 179 9.23 15.97 -1.07
N LEU A 180 9.55 14.70 -1.29
CA LEU A 180 10.80 14.32 -1.94
C LEU A 180 10.72 14.47 -3.46
N ASP A 181 11.80 14.95 -4.08
CA ASP A 181 12.09 14.72 -5.49
C ASP A 181 12.78 13.35 -5.69
N TRP A 182 13.04 12.95 -6.93
CA TRP A 182 13.48 11.59 -7.28
C TRP A 182 14.78 11.13 -6.59
N GLU A 183 15.76 12.03 -6.47
CA GLU A 183 17.10 11.72 -5.94
C GLU A 183 17.27 12.13 -4.46
N ASP A 184 16.21 12.63 -3.83
CA ASP A 184 16.26 13.00 -2.43
C ASP A 184 16.37 11.78 -1.51
N LYS A 185 17.06 11.97 -0.39
CA LYS A 185 17.15 10.94 0.65
C LYS A 185 15.82 10.84 1.39
N LEU A 186 15.48 9.61 1.79
CA LEU A 186 14.34 9.38 2.69
C LEU A 186 14.54 10.14 4.02
N PRO A 187 13.44 10.61 4.65
CA PRO A 187 13.53 11.46 5.83
C PRO A 187 13.99 10.68 7.07
N GLU A 188 14.94 11.25 7.79
CA GLU A 188 15.31 10.80 9.14
C GLU A 188 14.68 11.71 10.22
N PRO A 189 14.28 11.13 11.39
CA PRO A 189 14.47 9.73 11.82
C PRO A 189 13.37 8.75 11.35
N ASP A 190 12.36 9.22 10.60
CA ASP A 190 11.19 8.42 10.20
C ASP A 190 11.58 7.11 9.48
N TYR A 191 12.58 7.16 8.60
CA TYR A 191 13.08 5.97 7.88
C TYR A 191 13.76 4.97 8.82
N GLN A 192 14.64 5.42 9.72
CA GLN A 192 15.28 4.54 10.70
C GLN A 192 14.24 3.86 11.60
N ILE A 193 13.26 4.60 12.13
CA ILE A 193 12.19 4.06 12.98
C ILE A 193 11.38 3.01 12.20
N ALA A 194 10.99 3.31 10.96
CA ALA A 194 10.29 2.37 10.11
C ALA A 194 11.09 1.05 9.97
N GLN A 195 12.40 1.14 9.69
CA GLN A 195 13.25 -0.04 9.58
C GLN A 195 13.30 -0.88 10.88
N GLU A 196 13.29 -0.25 12.06
CA GLU A 196 13.26 -0.98 13.34
C GLU A 196 11.99 -1.81 13.52
N PHE A 197 10.83 -1.25 13.18
CA PHE A 197 9.57 -1.99 13.18
C PHE A 197 9.57 -3.10 12.12
N VAL A 198 10.05 -2.82 10.90
CA VAL A 198 10.14 -3.83 9.83
C VAL A 198 11.04 -5.01 10.22
N ARG A 199 12.12 -4.77 10.95
CA ARG A 199 13.03 -5.85 11.40
C ARG A 199 12.35 -6.77 12.43
N LYS A 200 11.43 -6.24 13.25
CA LYS A 200 10.77 -6.96 14.35
C LYS A 200 9.41 -7.54 13.96
N CYS A 201 8.81 -7.09 12.85
CA CYS A 201 7.47 -7.50 12.48
C CYS A 201 7.40 -8.98 12.05
N ASP A 202 6.34 -9.66 12.48
CA ASP A 202 6.00 -11.03 12.09
C ASP A 202 4.92 -11.06 11.00
N LEU A 203 4.25 -9.93 10.76
CA LEU A 203 3.30 -9.71 9.68
C LEU A 203 3.55 -8.35 9.00
N PHE A 204 3.60 -8.34 7.67
CA PHE A 204 3.75 -7.12 6.88
C PHE A 204 2.67 -7.01 5.80
N LEU A 205 1.85 -5.95 5.82
CA LEU A 205 0.78 -5.74 4.84
C LEU A 205 1.17 -4.68 3.81
N CYS A 206 1.17 -5.02 2.53
CA CYS A 206 1.39 -4.07 1.43
C CYS A 206 0.04 -3.73 0.77
N LEU A 207 -0.38 -2.47 0.89
CA LEU A 207 -1.73 -2.01 0.54
C LEU A 207 -1.67 -0.96 -0.56
N GLY A 208 -2.23 -1.25 -1.74
CA GLY A 208 -2.35 -0.24 -2.80
C GLY A 208 -1.01 0.26 -3.34
N THR A 209 0.05 -0.55 -3.25
CA THR A 209 1.38 -0.24 -3.75
C THR A 209 1.86 -1.34 -4.70
N THR A 210 2.51 -0.93 -5.80
CA THR A 210 3.16 -1.86 -6.74
C THR A 210 4.56 -2.30 -6.26
N LEU A 211 5.05 -1.74 -5.16
CA LEU A 211 6.36 -2.05 -4.55
C LEU A 211 7.58 -1.76 -5.45
N GLN A 212 7.43 -0.86 -6.43
CA GLN A 212 8.48 -0.57 -7.41
C GLN A 212 9.51 0.47 -6.96
N ILE A 213 9.17 1.33 -6.00
CA ILE A 213 10.07 2.38 -5.50
C ILE A 213 10.93 1.84 -4.37
N LYS A 214 12.24 1.91 -4.54
CA LYS A 214 13.23 1.48 -3.53
C LYS A 214 13.72 2.67 -2.71
N PRO A 215 14.15 2.46 -1.46
CA PRO A 215 14.21 1.18 -0.75
C PRO A 215 12.88 0.71 -0.14
N VAL A 216 11.84 1.56 -0.11
CA VAL A 216 10.58 1.30 0.61
C VAL A 216 9.85 0.04 0.12
N GLY A 217 9.79 -0.17 -1.20
CA GLY A 217 9.16 -1.33 -1.83
C GLY A 217 9.84 -2.66 -1.51
N ASP A 218 11.11 -2.64 -1.06
CA ASP A 218 11.86 -3.86 -0.68
C ASP A 218 11.68 -4.20 0.82
N MET A 219 11.05 -3.33 1.64
CA MET A 219 10.78 -3.57 3.06
C MET A 219 10.05 -4.88 3.40
N PRO A 220 8.98 -5.31 2.69
CA PRO A 220 8.34 -6.60 2.98
C PRO A 220 9.30 -7.80 2.86
N LEU A 221 10.37 -7.69 2.07
CA LEU A 221 11.39 -8.73 1.98
C LEU A 221 12.29 -8.81 3.21
N VAL A 222 12.41 -7.75 3.99
CA VAL A 222 13.11 -7.76 5.28
C VAL A 222 12.31 -8.59 6.28
N CYS A 223 11.01 -8.32 6.43
CA CYS A 223 10.09 -9.13 7.23
C CYS A 223 10.19 -10.62 6.86
N LYS A 224 10.11 -10.93 5.56
CA LYS A 224 10.19 -12.31 5.08
C LYS A 224 11.50 -13.02 5.43
N ARG A 225 12.63 -12.31 5.34
CA ARG A 225 13.96 -12.85 5.70
C ARG A 225 14.08 -13.12 7.20
N ASN A 226 13.35 -12.39 8.02
CA ASN A 226 13.34 -12.55 9.48
C ASN A 226 12.30 -13.59 9.95
N GLY A 227 11.71 -14.37 9.04
CA GLY A 227 10.75 -15.42 9.37
C GLY A 227 9.29 -14.96 9.43
N GLY A 228 9.02 -13.67 9.25
CA GLY A 228 7.67 -13.14 9.17
C GLY A 228 6.95 -13.47 7.86
N LYS A 229 5.66 -13.15 7.82
CA LYS A 229 4.81 -13.29 6.63
C LYS A 229 4.54 -11.92 6.03
N PHE A 230 4.37 -11.85 4.71
CA PHE A 230 3.84 -10.63 4.10
C PHE A 230 2.68 -10.89 3.13
N VAL A 231 1.76 -9.93 3.12
CA VAL A 231 0.52 -9.95 2.35
C VAL A 231 0.52 -8.80 1.37
N THR A 232 0.02 -9.01 0.16
CA THR A 232 -0.20 -7.94 -0.81
C THR A 232 -1.69 -7.81 -1.10
N ILE A 233 -2.22 -6.60 -0.96
CA ILE A 233 -3.62 -6.25 -1.30
C ILE A 233 -3.57 -5.16 -2.36
N ASN A 234 -3.69 -5.57 -3.63
CA ASN A 234 -3.53 -4.68 -4.77
C ASN A 234 -4.28 -5.21 -5.99
N LEU A 235 -4.84 -4.34 -6.83
CA LEU A 235 -5.51 -4.75 -8.08
C LEU A 235 -4.50 -5.18 -9.14
N GLN A 236 -3.37 -4.49 -9.23
CA GLN A 236 -2.28 -4.85 -10.14
C GLN A 236 -1.27 -5.78 -9.49
N LYS A 237 -0.56 -6.53 -10.33
CA LYS A 237 0.59 -7.31 -9.89
C LYS A 237 1.67 -6.44 -9.23
N THR A 238 2.16 -6.86 -8.07
CA THR A 238 3.25 -6.18 -7.35
C THR A 238 4.63 -6.75 -7.74
N LEU A 239 5.70 -5.99 -7.50
CA LEU A 239 7.08 -6.39 -7.82
C LEU A 239 7.47 -7.71 -7.13
N HIS A 240 7.08 -7.86 -5.85
CA HIS A 240 7.49 -8.98 -5.00
C HIS A 240 6.44 -10.07 -4.83
N GLU A 241 5.35 -10.03 -5.61
CA GLU A 241 4.18 -10.90 -5.48
C GLU A 241 4.51 -12.39 -5.32
N ARG A 242 5.54 -12.91 -6.02
CA ARG A 242 5.94 -14.32 -5.94
C ARG A 242 6.43 -14.77 -4.56
N LYS A 243 6.81 -13.85 -3.69
CA LYS A 243 7.32 -14.11 -2.34
C LYS A 243 6.24 -13.90 -1.26
N ALA A 244 5.08 -13.37 -1.62
CA ALA A 244 3.99 -13.08 -0.69
C ALA A 244 3.36 -14.38 -0.18
N ASP A 245 2.98 -14.38 1.10
CA ASP A 245 2.28 -15.48 1.75
C ASP A 245 0.78 -15.48 1.42
N LEU A 246 0.22 -14.29 1.18
CA LEU A 246 -1.16 -14.11 0.77
C LEU A 246 -1.24 -12.95 -0.23
N ILE A 247 -1.97 -13.17 -1.34
CA ILE A 247 -2.19 -12.17 -2.39
C ILE A 247 -3.69 -11.98 -2.51
N ILE A 248 -4.19 -10.78 -2.24
CA ILE A 248 -5.59 -10.40 -2.37
C ILE A 248 -5.70 -9.39 -3.52
N ASN A 249 -6.45 -9.74 -4.56
CA ASN A 249 -6.66 -8.88 -5.72
C ASN A 249 -8.06 -8.27 -5.61
N ALA A 250 -8.18 -7.15 -4.90
CA ALA A 250 -9.47 -6.48 -4.68
C ALA A 250 -9.27 -5.01 -4.30
N LYS A 251 -10.36 -4.24 -4.38
CA LYS A 251 -10.42 -2.88 -3.82
C LYS A 251 -10.21 -2.93 -2.31
N LEU A 252 -9.36 -2.07 -1.77
CA LEU A 252 -8.99 -2.07 -0.35
C LEU A 252 -10.21 -1.87 0.57
N ASP A 253 -11.12 -0.96 0.22
CA ASP A 253 -12.32 -0.70 1.02
C ASP A 253 -13.18 -1.97 1.17
N ASN A 254 -13.31 -2.78 0.11
CA ASN A 254 -14.04 -4.05 0.16
C ASN A 254 -13.35 -5.08 1.07
N VAL A 255 -12.01 -5.09 1.08
CA VAL A 255 -11.21 -6.00 1.91
C VAL A 255 -11.35 -5.61 3.37
N PHE A 256 -11.08 -4.34 3.70
CA PHE A 256 -11.12 -3.86 5.07
C PHE A 256 -12.53 -3.87 5.64
N TRP A 257 -13.56 -3.63 4.84
CA TRP A 257 -14.93 -3.76 5.30
C TRP A 257 -15.24 -5.20 5.75
N ARG A 258 -14.77 -6.23 5.03
CA ARG A 258 -14.90 -7.63 5.47
C ARG A 258 -14.07 -7.91 6.72
N VAL A 259 -12.82 -7.46 6.74
CA VAL A 259 -11.89 -7.67 7.87
C VAL A 259 -12.44 -7.05 9.16
N CYS A 260 -12.86 -5.79 9.12
CA CYS A 260 -13.42 -5.09 10.28
C CYS A 260 -14.70 -5.78 10.79
N ASN A 261 -15.61 -6.16 9.88
CA ASN A 261 -16.81 -6.91 10.27
C ASN A 261 -16.48 -8.25 10.93
N SER A 262 -15.52 -9.01 10.38
CA SER A 262 -15.08 -10.29 10.98
C SER A 262 -14.39 -10.11 12.33
N LEU A 263 -13.79 -8.96 12.60
CA LEU A 263 -13.18 -8.60 13.88
C LEU A 263 -14.17 -7.94 14.86
N GLY A 264 -15.42 -7.73 14.45
CA GLY A 264 -16.42 -7.01 15.27
C GLY A 264 -16.10 -5.52 15.47
N LEU A 265 -15.29 -4.93 14.59
CA LEU A 265 -14.92 -3.52 14.66
C LEU A 265 -15.99 -2.65 13.99
N GLN A 266 -16.62 -1.78 14.76
CA GLN A 266 -17.53 -0.76 14.24
C GLN A 266 -16.75 0.50 13.90
N LEU A 267 -16.69 0.88 12.62
CA LEU A 267 -16.20 2.20 12.25
C LEU A 267 -17.32 3.21 12.50
N SER A 268 -17.07 4.23 13.32
CA SER A 268 -18.11 5.19 13.69
C SER A 268 -18.66 5.92 12.47
N PRO A 269 -20.00 6.01 12.28
CA PRO A 269 -20.61 6.74 11.19
C PRO A 269 -20.19 8.21 11.11
N ASN A 270 -19.88 8.87 12.23
CA ASN A 270 -19.39 10.26 12.23
C ASN A 270 -18.04 10.44 11.49
N LEU A 271 -17.23 9.37 11.34
CA LEU A 271 -16.03 9.38 10.50
C LEU A 271 -16.39 9.29 9.00
N MET A 272 -17.56 8.75 8.67
CA MET A 272 -18.05 8.56 7.30
C MET A 272 -19.06 9.63 6.84
N VAL A 273 -19.81 10.28 7.75
CA VAL A 273 -20.90 11.24 7.43
C VAL A 273 -20.40 12.57 6.87
N LYS A 274 -19.12 12.93 7.06
CA LYS A 274 -18.51 14.04 6.27
C LYS A 274 -18.45 13.74 4.76
N ASN A 275 -18.73 12.50 4.31
CA ASN A 275 -18.61 12.05 2.92
C ASN A 275 -19.93 11.96 2.13
N GLU A 276 -21.08 12.40 2.67
CA GLU A 276 -22.36 12.23 1.94
C GLU A 276 -22.58 13.21 0.79
N SER A 277 -21.73 14.22 0.59
CA SER A 277 -21.95 15.21 -0.48
C SER A 277 -21.63 14.71 -1.89
N ASN A 278 -21.01 13.53 -2.08
CA ASN A 278 -20.72 12.99 -3.42
C ASN A 278 -20.43 11.47 -3.38
N ASN A 279 -21.44 10.60 -3.53
CA ASN A 279 -21.35 9.38 -4.38
C ASN A 279 -22.55 8.44 -4.25
N ASN A 280 -23.36 8.35 -5.32
CA ASN A 280 -24.36 7.30 -5.55
C ASN A 280 -23.75 5.95 -6.00
N ASN A 281 -22.50 5.61 -5.64
CA ASN A 281 -21.85 4.39 -6.16
C ASN A 281 -20.95 3.64 -5.17
N LEU A 282 -21.14 3.84 -3.86
CA LEU A 282 -20.56 2.92 -2.87
C LEU A 282 -21.52 1.74 -2.64
N ASN A 283 -21.56 0.80 -3.60
CA ASN A 283 -22.12 -0.54 -3.38
C ASN A 283 -21.17 -1.34 -2.44
N LEU A 284 -20.91 -0.82 -1.24
CA LEU A 284 -20.51 -1.68 -0.13
C LEU A 284 -21.66 -2.65 0.06
N LEU A 285 -21.39 -3.95 -0.07
CA LEU A 285 -22.37 -5.01 0.12
C LEU A 285 -23.12 -4.72 1.43
N LYS A 286 -24.42 -4.41 1.35
CA LYS A 286 -25.15 -3.90 2.52
C LYS A 286 -25.21 -4.91 3.68
N ASN A 287 -24.90 -6.19 3.43
CA ASN A 287 -24.70 -7.23 4.43
C ASN A 287 -23.69 -8.27 3.90
N PRO A 288 -22.54 -8.50 4.54
CA PRO A 288 -21.66 -9.59 4.16
C PRO A 288 -22.29 -10.91 4.62
N PRO A 289 -22.11 -12.02 3.89
CA PRO A 289 -22.38 -13.32 4.46
C PRO A 289 -21.53 -13.52 5.73
N ILE A 290 -22.20 -13.78 6.86
CA ILE A 290 -21.56 -14.14 8.12
C ILE A 290 -21.30 -15.64 8.04
N PHE A 291 -20.03 -16.02 7.87
CA PHE A 291 -19.64 -17.43 7.83
C PHE A 291 -19.44 -17.96 9.23
N THR A 292 -20.04 -19.11 9.51
CA THR A 292 -19.82 -19.88 10.72
C THR A 292 -18.38 -20.41 10.78
N LYS A 293 -17.92 -20.74 12.00
CA LYS A 293 -16.59 -21.35 12.21
C LYS A 293 -16.40 -22.63 11.39
N SER A 294 -17.46 -23.44 11.23
CA SER A 294 -17.44 -24.66 10.43
C SER A 294 -17.24 -24.38 8.94
N GLU A 295 -17.94 -23.38 8.40
CA GLU A 295 -17.79 -22.98 6.99
C GLU A 295 -16.37 -22.46 6.71
N ILE A 296 -15.82 -21.67 7.62
CA ILE A 296 -14.44 -21.18 7.54
C ILE A 296 -13.44 -22.35 7.52
N GLU A 297 -13.60 -23.33 8.40
CA GLU A 297 -12.71 -24.49 8.49
C GLU A 297 -12.81 -25.41 7.24
N GLU A 298 -14.00 -25.53 6.66
CA GLU A 298 -14.22 -26.26 5.42
C GLU A 298 -13.58 -25.54 4.21
N PHE A 299 -13.73 -24.21 4.13
CA PHE A 299 -13.06 -23.41 3.12
C PHE A 299 -11.53 -23.46 3.23
N ASP A 300 -10.98 -23.44 4.45
CA ASP A 300 -9.53 -23.57 4.68
C ASP A 300 -8.99 -24.93 4.19
N LYS A 301 -9.77 -26.02 4.32
CA LYS A 301 -9.41 -27.34 3.77
C LYS A 301 -9.40 -27.32 2.25
N GLU A 302 -10.40 -26.69 1.61
CA GLU A 302 -10.45 -26.57 0.15
C GLU A 302 -9.31 -25.73 -0.41
N ILE A 303 -8.96 -24.60 0.23
CA ILE A 303 -7.85 -23.75 -0.20
C ILE A 303 -6.52 -24.49 -0.08
N LYS A 304 -6.28 -25.20 1.04
CA LYS A 304 -5.08 -26.03 1.19
C LYS A 304 -5.01 -27.07 0.07
N LYS A 305 -6.13 -27.69 -0.30
CA LYS A 305 -6.21 -28.63 -1.43
C LYS A 305 -5.88 -27.96 -2.77
N GLU A 306 -6.38 -26.75 -3.03
CA GLU A 306 -6.12 -26.03 -4.28
C GLU A 306 -4.68 -25.50 -4.38
N LEU A 307 -4.11 -24.99 -3.29
CA LEU A 307 -2.72 -24.56 -3.22
C LEU A 307 -1.77 -25.75 -3.41
N ASN A 308 -2.01 -26.87 -2.73
CA ASN A 308 -1.25 -28.10 -2.90
C ASN A 308 -1.38 -28.66 -4.34
N PHE A 309 -2.56 -28.54 -4.95
CA PHE A 309 -2.77 -28.93 -6.35
C PHE A 309 -1.95 -28.05 -7.33
N ARG A 310 -1.88 -26.75 -7.09
CA ARG A 310 -1.05 -25.82 -7.89
C ARG A 310 0.44 -26.07 -7.71
N GLU A 311 0.90 -26.40 -6.51
CA GLU A 311 2.29 -26.84 -6.26
C GLU A 311 2.61 -28.18 -6.93
N GLY A 312 1.68 -29.14 -6.89
CA GLY A 312 1.79 -30.41 -7.61
C GLY A 312 1.91 -30.24 -9.13
N LYS A 313 1.11 -29.35 -9.73
CA LYS A 313 1.24 -28.99 -11.16
C LYS A 313 2.58 -28.30 -11.46
N LYS A 314 3.07 -27.41 -10.60
CA LYS A 314 4.40 -26.79 -10.75
C LYS A 314 5.53 -27.82 -10.70
N ARG A 315 5.47 -28.78 -9.77
CA ARG A 315 6.46 -29.89 -9.68
C ARG A 315 6.42 -30.79 -10.92
N LYS A 316 5.23 -31.12 -11.43
CA LYS A 316 5.07 -31.89 -12.67
C LYS A 316 5.64 -31.16 -13.88
N ASN A 317 5.35 -29.87 -14.06
CA ASN A 317 5.88 -29.06 -15.16
C ASN A 317 7.41 -28.83 -15.05
N ALA A 318 7.94 -28.69 -13.83
CA ALA A 318 9.39 -28.62 -13.62
C ALA A 318 10.08 -29.95 -13.94
N SER A 319 9.43 -31.09 -13.65
CA SER A 319 9.96 -32.42 -13.97
C SER A 319 9.92 -32.73 -15.47
N SER A 320 8.88 -32.28 -16.19
CA SER A 320 8.79 -32.42 -17.66
C SER A 320 9.83 -31.54 -18.36
N ASN A 321 10.02 -30.29 -17.90
CA ASN A 321 11.05 -29.40 -18.44
C ASN A 321 12.47 -29.92 -18.16
N LYS A 322 12.73 -30.53 -16.99
CA LYS A 322 14.01 -31.21 -16.71
C LYS A 322 14.23 -32.45 -17.60
N LYS A 323 13.19 -33.22 -17.93
CA LYS A 323 13.28 -34.35 -18.88
C LYS A 323 13.55 -33.87 -20.31
N MET A 324 12.91 -32.79 -20.77
CA MET A 324 13.18 -32.19 -22.08
C MET A 324 14.61 -31.62 -22.17
N ALA A 325 15.08 -30.94 -21.13
CA ALA A 325 16.45 -30.42 -21.08
C ALA A 325 17.51 -31.55 -21.13
N LYS A 326 17.29 -32.66 -20.40
CA LYS A 326 18.19 -33.83 -20.46
C LYS A 326 18.18 -34.53 -21.83
N ASN A 327 17.04 -34.57 -22.52
CA ASN A 327 16.96 -35.14 -23.88
C ASN A 327 17.62 -34.24 -24.93
N ASN A 328 17.59 -32.92 -24.76
CA ASN A 328 18.29 -31.99 -25.65
C ASN A 328 19.82 -32.06 -25.44
N ILE A 329 20.30 -32.21 -24.20
CA ILE A 329 21.75 -32.40 -23.92
C ILE A 329 22.27 -33.72 -24.52
N LYS A 330 21.47 -34.80 -24.51
CA LYS A 330 21.84 -36.06 -25.17
C LYS A 330 21.86 -35.98 -26.70
N LYS A 331 21.07 -35.09 -27.31
CA LYS A 331 21.09 -34.88 -28.77
C LYS A 331 22.30 -34.05 -29.23
N VAL A 332 22.79 -33.15 -28.39
CA VAL A 332 23.99 -32.36 -28.71
C VAL A 332 25.27 -33.21 -28.64
N ASN A 333 25.37 -34.13 -27.69
CA ASN A 333 26.56 -34.99 -27.55
C ASN A 333 26.65 -36.15 -28.57
N ASN A 334 25.65 -36.35 -29.44
CA ASN A 334 25.65 -37.38 -30.47
C ASN A 334 25.94 -36.83 -31.89
N ASN A 335 26.23 -35.53 -32.02
CA ASN A 335 26.52 -34.89 -33.30
C ASN A 335 28.01 -34.50 -33.48
N ASP A 336 28.87 -34.82 -32.51
CA ASP A 336 30.32 -34.54 -32.56
C ASP A 336 31.18 -35.82 -32.67
N ASN A 337 30.72 -36.83 -33.42
CA ASN A 337 31.55 -37.99 -33.84
C ASN A 337 31.38 -38.28 -35.32
#